data_AF-J1J852-F1
#
_entry.id   AF-J1J852-F1
#
_cell.length_a   1.000
_cell.length_b   1.000
_cell.length_c   1.000
_cell.angle_alpha   90.00
_cell.angle_beta   90.00
_cell.angle_gamma   90.00
#
_symmetry.space_group_name_H-M   'P 1'
#
loop_
_entity.id
_entity.type
_entity.pdbx_description
1 polymer ?
#
loop_
_entity_poly.entity_id
_entity_poly.type
_entity_poly.pdbx_seq_one_letter_code
_entity_poly.pdbx_strand_id
1 'polypeptide(L)' 'MILSIKKNLMMIGMALAAFFMILARAFTLGKKVEQQKQTEKALQSATTRLEVENEINKKSDADVRAELSEWVRDK' A
#
# COMPACT_ATOMS: atom_id res chain seq x y z
N MET A 1 4.48 -32.68 43.79
CA MET A 1 4.34 -31.19 43.78
C MET A 1 5.12 -30.55 42.63
N ILE A 2 6.44 -30.75 42.53
CA ILE A 2 7.29 -30.21 41.44
C ILE A 2 6.85 -30.62 40.03
N LEU A 3 6.41 -31.87 39.83
CA LEU A 3 5.97 -32.36 38.52
C LEU A 3 4.71 -31.63 38.01
N SER A 4 3.75 -31.35 38.89
CA SER A 4 2.52 -30.62 38.55
C SER A 4 2.79 -29.16 38.21
N ILE A 5 3.72 -28.52 38.93
CA ILE A 5 4.16 -27.14 38.64
C ILE A 5 4.83 -27.08 37.26
N LYS A 6 5.72 -28.03 36.97
CA LYS A 6 6.42 -28.11 35.68
C LYS A 6 5.45 -28.32 34.52
N LYS A 7 4.43 -29.16 34.69
CA LYS A 7 3.38 -29.41 33.70
C LYS A 7 2.55 -28.14 33.43
N ASN A 8 2.18 -27.39 34.47
CA ASN A 8 1.44 -26.14 34.30
C ASN A 8 2.27 -25.06 33.61
N LEU A 9 3.55 -24.91 33.97
CA LEU A 9 4.47 -24.00 33.27
C LEU A 9 4.60 -24.36 31.78
N MET A 10 4.70 -25.65 31.47
CA MET A 10 4.79 -26.12 30.09
C MET A 10 3.52 -25.80 29.30
N MET A 11 2.35 -25.97 29.90
CA MET A 11 1.06 -25.62 29.28
C MET A 11 0.93 -24.11 29.03
N ILE A 12 1.31 -23.27 30.00
CA ILE A 12 1.30 -21.81 29.85
C ILE A 12 2.27 -21.36 28.75
N GLY A 13 3.48 -21.94 28.71
CA GLY A 13 4.44 -21.65 27.65
C GLY A 13 3.91 -22.01 26.26
N MET A 14 3.20 -23.14 26.15
CA MET A 14 2.58 -23.58 24.90
C MET A 14 1.45 -22.64 24.45
N ALA A 15 0.59 -22.22 25.38
CA ALA A 15 -0.47 -21.25 25.12
C ALA A 15 0.09 -19.89 24.70
N LEU A 16 1.15 -19.42 25.37
CA LEU A 16 1.80 -18.15 25.07
C LEU A 16 2.48 -18.17 23.70
N ALA A 17 3.15 -19.27 23.36
CA ALA A 17 3.77 -19.46 22.04
C ALA A 17 2.72 -19.45 20.92
N ALA A 18 1.59 -20.15 21.11
CA ALA A 18 0.50 -20.15 20.15
C ALA A 18 -0.08 -18.73 19.96
N PHE A 19 -0.30 -17.99 21.04
CA PHE A 19 -0.79 -16.62 21.01
C PHE A 19 0.13 -15.70 20.20
N PHE A 20 1.44 -15.71 20.48
CA PHE A 20 2.40 -14.89 19.75
C PHE A 20 2.54 -15.31 18.28
N MET A 21 2.42 -16.60 17.97
CA MET A 21 2.46 -17.08 16.58
C MET A 21 1.29 -16.53 15.76
N ILE A 22 0.09 -16.46 16.34
CA ILE A 22 -1.10 -15.89 15.69
C ILE A 22 -0.91 -14.37 15.49
N LEU A 23 -0.44 -13.65 16.50
CA LEU A 23 -0.14 -12.22 16.41
C LEU A 23 0.89 -11.90 15.33
N ALA A 24 2.00 -12.65 15.27
CA ALA A 24 3.04 -12.44 14.28
C ALA A 24 2.51 -12.64 12.85
N ARG A 25 1.64 -13.63 12.64
CA ARG A 25 1.00 -13.88 11.34
C ARG A 25 0.05 -12.75 10.96
N ALA A 26 -0.82 -12.32 11.87
CA ALA A 26 -1.75 -11.21 11.64
C ALA A 26 -1.00 -9.91 11.30
N PHE A 27 0.08 -9.61 12.02
CA PHE A 27 0.90 -8.42 11.77
C PHE A 27 1.64 -8.50 10.42
N THR A 28 2.18 -9.66 10.07
CA THR A 28 2.86 -9.87 8.78
C THR A 28 1.89 -9.72 7.60
N LEU A 29 0.67 -10.25 7.74
CA LEU A 29 -0.41 -10.08 6.75
C LEU A 29 -0.78 -8.60 6.59
N GLY A 30 -1.03 -7.89 7.70
CA GLY A 30 -1.34 -6.46 7.67
C GLY A 30 -0.24 -5.63 6.99
N LYS A 31 1.04 -5.92 7.31
CA LYS A 31 2.19 -5.24 6.69
C LYS A 31 2.25 -5.48 5.17
N LYS A 32 2.00 -6.70 4.71
CA LYS A 32 2.00 -7.03 3.27
C LYS A 32 0.89 -6.29 2.53
N VAL A 33 -0.31 -6.24 3.10
CA VAL A 33 -1.45 -5.53 2.52
C VAL A 33 -1.14 -4.04 2.39
N GLU A 34 -0.57 -3.42 3.42
CA GLU A 34 -0.22 -2.00 3.39
C GLU A 34 0.91 -1.71 2.38
N GLN A 35 1.92 -2.57 2.30
CA GLN A 35 2.98 -2.45 1.28
C GLN A 35 2.43 -2.58 -0.14
N GLN A 36 1.52 -3.52 -0.38
CA GLN A 36 0.87 -3.70 -1.66
C GLN A 36 0.06 -2.45 -2.04
N LYS A 37 -0.72 -1.90 -1.11
CA LYS A 37 -1.50 -0.67 -1.32
C LYS A 37 -0.63 0.53 -1.63
N GLN A 38 0.52 0.68 -0.95
CA GLN A 38 1.46 1.76 -1.26
C GLN A 38 2.10 1.58 -2.63
N THR A 39 2.45 0.35 -2.99
CA THR A 39 3.03 0.03 -4.31
C THR A 39 2.03 0.28 -5.43
N GLU A 40 0.78 -0.12 -5.24
CA GLU A 40 -0.31 0.10 -6.20
C GLU A 40 -0.59 1.60 -6.38
N LYS A 41 -0.63 2.38 -5.31
CA LYS A 41 -0.74 3.84 -5.40
C LYS A 41 0.43 4.47 -6.15
N ALA A 42 1.65 4.04 -5.86
CA ALA A 42 2.84 4.53 -6.56
C ALA A 42 2.80 4.17 -8.05
N LEU A 43 2.38 2.94 -8.37
CA LEU A 43 2.22 2.48 -9.74
C LEU A 43 1.16 3.30 -10.47
N GLN A 44 -0.02 3.48 -9.87
CA GLN A 44 -1.10 4.28 -10.44
C GLN A 44 -0.64 5.71 -10.70
N SER A 45 0.04 6.34 -9.75
CA SER A 45 0.59 7.69 -9.91
C SER A 45 1.62 7.75 -11.06
N ALA A 46 2.47 6.74 -11.20
CA ALA A 46 3.45 6.68 -12.28
C ALA A 46 2.77 6.49 -13.65
N THR A 47 1.74 5.64 -13.73
CA THR A 47 0.95 5.43 -14.94
C THR A 47 0.23 6.71 -15.36
N THR A 48 -0.46 7.39 -14.44
CA THR A 48 -1.13 8.67 -14.74
C THR A 48 -0.13 9.71 -15.20
N ARG A 49 1.04 9.79 -14.56
CA ARG A 49 2.10 10.71 -14.98
C ARG A 49 2.56 10.42 -16.41
N LEU A 50 2.78 9.15 -16.75
CA LEU A 50 3.21 8.74 -18.08
C LEU A 50 2.14 9.03 -19.13
N GLU A 51 0.87 8.83 -18.79
CA GLU A 51 -0.26 9.15 -19.67
C GLU A 51 -0.34 10.65 -19.96
N VAL A 52 -0.23 11.49 -18.92
CA VAL A 52 -0.19 12.95 -19.06
C VAL A 52 1.02 13.40 -19.88
N GLU A 53 2.21 12.87 -19.61
CA GLU A 53 3.42 13.20 -20.37
C GLU A 53 3.28 12.79 -21.85
N ASN A 54 2.65 11.66 -22.15
CA ASN A 54 2.37 11.22 -23.51
C ASN A 54 1.33 12.11 -24.21
N GLU A 55 0.29 12.56 -23.51
CA GLU A 55 -0.71 13.48 -24.05
C GLU A 55 -0.08 14.84 -24.38
N ILE A 56 0.70 15.40 -23.45
CA ILE A 56 1.44 16.65 -23.66
C ILE A 56 2.38 16.50 -24.86
N ASN A 57 3.13 15.40 -24.94
CA ASN A 57 4.08 15.18 -26.03
C ASN A 57 3.41 15.01 -27.41
N LYS A 58 2.12 14.66 -27.45
CA LYS A 58 1.33 14.59 -28.69
C LYS A 58 0.73 15.93 -29.09
N LYS A 59 0.53 16.87 -28.16
CA LYS A 59 -0.01 18.20 -28.46
C LYS A 59 1.09 19.12 -29.00
N SER A 60 0.78 19.90 -30.03
CA SER A 60 1.69 20.95 -30.51
C SER A 60 1.52 22.22 -29.66
N ASP A 61 2.56 23.06 -29.59
CA ASP A 61 2.50 24.35 -28.86
C ASP A 61 1.34 25.24 -29.32
N ALA A 62 1.01 25.17 -30.62
CA ALA A 62 -0.11 25.90 -31.22
C ALA A 62 -1.46 25.38 -30.71
N ASP A 63 -1.64 24.06 -30.60
CA ASP A 63 -2.86 23.45 -30.08
C ASP A 63 -3.05 23.75 -28.60
N VAL A 64 -1.96 23.66 -27.81
CA VAL A 64 -1.96 24.02 -26.38
C VAL A 64 -2.35 25.49 -26.19
N ARG A 65 -1.80 26.41 -26.98
CA ARG A 65 -2.15 27.84 -26.94
C ARG A 65 -3.60 28.12 -27.32
N ALA A 66 -4.16 27.37 -28.28
CA ALA A 66 -5.55 27.50 -28.68
C ALA A 66 -6.49 27.08 -27.55
N GLU A 67 -6.30 25.89 -26.97
CA GLU A 67 -7.09 25.38 -25.84
C GLU A 67 -7.02 26.30 -24.61
N LEU A 68 -5.82 26.79 -24.26
CA LEU A 68 -5.64 27.73 -23.14
C LEU A 68 -6.36 29.06 -23.39
N SER A 69 -6.31 29.58 -24.62
CA SER A 69 -6.98 30.82 -24.98
C SER A 69 -8.50 30.68 -24.94
N GLU A 70 -9.02 29.51 -25.34
CA GLU A 70 -10.44 29.19 -25.25
C GLU A 70 -10.89 29.09 -23.79
N TRP A 71 -10.16 28.35 -22.95
CA TRP A 71 -10.46 28.20 -21.52
C TRP A 71 -10.45 29.52 -20.74
N VAL A 72 -9.48 30.41 -21.00
CA VAL A 72 -9.43 31.74 -20.37
C VAL A 72 -10.61 32.61 -20.79
N ARG A 73 -11.11 32.42 -22.01
CA ARG A 73 -12.16 33.26 -22.60
C ARG A 73 -13.57 32.76 -22.26
N ASP A 74 -13.71 31.48 -21.90
CA ASP A 74 -14.94 30.85 -21.41
C ASP A 74 -15.12 30.97 -19.88
N LYS A 75 -14.17 31.63 -19.20
CA LYS A 75 -14.20 31.93 -17.76
C LYS A 75 -14.53 33.38 -17.48
#